data_AF-A0A524M8F5-F1
#
_entry.id   AF-A0A524M8F5-F1
#
_cell.length_a   1.000
_cell.length_b   1.000
_cell.length_c   1.000
_cell.angle_alpha   90.00
_cell.angle_beta   90.00
_cell.angle_gamma   90.00
#
_symmetry.space_group_name_H-M   'P 1'
#
loop_
_entity.id
_entity.type
_entity.pdbx_description
1 polymer ?
#
loop_
_entity_poly.entity_id
_entity_poly.type
_entity_poly.pdbx_seq_one_letter_code
_entity_poly.pdbx_strand_id
1 'polypeptide(L)'
;MVDITTHRASPITEHSSSEDHLELVEESESSERIKQIVVASVLASLSIAIAPSASMIARVAGWGIALFDPVSLFWIAAFLIGGYRVGIISMSAGTLGLFLYDPTAIGPIFKFAATLPMILIPLYGVMKLRSEVGGEALSKPKFYTSMMGLAFIVRLAIMLPFNFLYWSLLMPIDGAAFVYILLVVQSINSVQSLGDAIVPYLIIHPTGIFKHFGMW
;
A
#
# COMPACT_ATOMS: atom_id res chain seq x y z
N MET A 1 38.61 48.89 -71.87
CA MET A 1 39.32 47.96 -70.96
C MET A 1 38.62 48.10 -69.62
N VAL A 2 37.52 47.40 -69.35
CA VAL A 2 37.33 45.95 -69.11
C VAL A 2 38.27 45.44 -68.02
N ASP A 3 37.70 45.26 -66.82
CA ASP A 3 37.94 44.25 -65.77
C ASP A 3 37.61 44.85 -64.38
N ILE A 4 37.11 44.15 -63.36
CA ILE A 4 36.62 42.79 -63.15
C ILE A 4 35.86 42.84 -61.80
N THR A 5 34.83 42.00 -61.70
CA THR A 5 34.07 41.57 -60.53
C THR A 5 34.83 41.43 -59.19
N THR A 6 34.13 41.76 -58.09
CA THR A 6 34.08 40.89 -56.90
C THR A 6 32.75 41.08 -56.17
N HIS A 7 31.80 40.18 -56.43
CA HIS A 7 30.66 39.94 -55.56
C HIS A 7 31.18 39.24 -54.29
N ARG A 8 31.05 39.92 -53.15
CA ARG A 8 31.32 39.35 -51.83
C ARG A 8 30.17 38.41 -51.48
N ALA A 9 30.44 37.11 -51.49
CA ALA A 9 29.52 36.10 -50.95
C ALA A 9 29.37 36.32 -49.44
N SER A 10 28.13 36.47 -48.98
CA SER A 10 27.81 36.44 -47.55
C SER A 10 28.04 35.01 -47.03
N PRO A 11 28.67 34.84 -45.84
CA PRO A 11 28.80 33.54 -45.23
C PRO A 11 27.41 33.04 -44.83
N ILE A 12 27.11 31.82 -45.28
CA ILE A 12 25.99 31.01 -44.80
C ILE A 12 26.24 30.81 -43.31
N THR A 13 25.41 31.42 -42.47
CA THR A 13 25.31 31.12 -41.05
C THR A 13 24.80 29.69 -40.93
N GLU A 14 25.71 28.77 -40.62
CA GLU A 14 25.37 27.44 -40.14
C GLU A 14 24.46 27.61 -38.92
N HIS A 15 23.21 27.16 -39.06
CA HIS A 15 22.32 26.92 -37.95
C HIS A 15 22.98 25.85 -37.08
N SER A 16 23.69 26.30 -36.04
CA SER A 16 24.11 25.44 -34.94
C SER A 16 22.85 24.76 -34.41
N SER A 17 22.84 23.44 -34.54
CA SER A 17 21.94 22.52 -33.89
C SER A 17 21.59 23.05 -32.50
N SER A 18 20.33 23.44 -32.35
CA SER A 18 19.69 23.62 -31.06
C SER A 18 19.94 22.34 -30.26
N GLU A 19 20.91 22.41 -29.36
CA GLU A 19 21.00 21.51 -28.23
C GLU A 19 19.66 21.65 -27.52
N ASP A 20 18.80 20.66 -27.76
CA ASP A 20 17.57 20.38 -27.02
C ASP A 20 18.01 20.19 -25.57
N HIS A 21 18.14 21.31 -24.87
CA HIS A 21 18.09 21.36 -23.43
C HIS A 21 16.72 20.80 -23.07
N LEU A 22 16.67 19.48 -22.84
CA LEU A 22 15.67 18.82 -22.04
C LEU A 22 15.67 19.52 -20.68
N GLU A 23 14.97 20.64 -20.60
CA GLU A 23 14.49 21.18 -19.34
C GLU A 23 13.70 20.05 -18.70
N LEU A 24 14.33 19.41 -17.71
CA LEU A 24 13.64 18.60 -16.72
C LEU A 24 12.65 19.56 -16.05
N VAL A 25 11.46 19.67 -16.64
CA VAL A 25 10.33 20.38 -16.06
C VAL A 25 10.15 19.78 -14.68
N GLU A 26 10.53 20.52 -13.65
CA GLU A 26 10.28 20.13 -12.27
C GLU A 26 8.80 19.78 -12.17
N GLU A 27 8.50 18.51 -11.88
CA GLU A 27 7.11 18.08 -11.76
C GLU A 27 6.47 18.91 -10.66
N SER A 28 5.47 19.72 -11.03
CA SER A 28 4.73 20.49 -10.02
C SER A 28 4.19 19.54 -8.94
N GLU A 29 4.25 19.95 -7.67
CA GLU A 29 3.70 19.15 -6.56
C GLU A 29 2.24 18.71 -6.79
N SER A 30 1.49 19.49 -7.58
CA SER A 30 0.13 19.17 -8.00
C SER A 30 0.07 17.91 -8.86
N SER A 31 0.99 17.78 -9.83
CA SER A 31 1.09 16.61 -10.71
C SER A 31 1.39 15.33 -9.92
N GLU A 32 2.33 15.39 -8.98
CA GLU A 32 2.67 14.25 -8.13
C GLU A 32 1.50 13.81 -7.24
N ARG A 33 0.80 14.77 -6.62
CA ARG A 33 -0.40 14.48 -5.82
C ARG A 33 -1.51 13.82 -6.66
N ILE A 34 -1.70 14.26 -7.90
CA ILE A 34 -2.65 13.65 -8.83
C ILE A 34 -2.25 12.19 -9.11
N LYS A 35 -0.97 11.93 -9.42
CA LYS A 35 -0.48 10.56 -9.63
C LYS A 35 -0.72 9.68 -8.40
N GLN A 36 -0.42 10.18 -7.20
CA GLN A 36 -0.65 9.47 -5.94
C GLN A 36 -2.14 9.10 -5.76
N ILE A 37 -3.06 10.03 -6.02
CA ILE A 37 -4.51 9.78 -5.94
C ILE A 37 -4.95 8.75 -6.98
N VAL A 38 -4.47 8.86 -8.22
CA VAL A 38 -4.80 7.91 -9.30
C VAL A 38 -4.34 6.50 -8.93
N VAL A 39 -3.09 6.34 -8.49
CA VAL A 39 -2.55 5.03 -8.08
C VAL A 39 -3.32 4.47 -6.87
N ALA A 40 -3.59 5.30 -5.86
CA ALA A 40 -4.38 4.88 -4.71
C ALA A 40 -5.78 4.40 -5.12
N SER A 41 -6.42 5.08 -6.06
CA SER A 41 -7.76 4.76 -6.57
C SER A 41 -7.77 3.46 -7.37
N VAL A 42 -6.75 3.23 -8.22
CA VAL A 42 -6.59 1.98 -8.98
C VAL A 42 -6.37 0.80 -8.04
N LEU A 43 -5.50 0.94 -7.04
CA LEU A 43 -5.26 -0.14 -6.07
C LEU A 43 -6.47 -0.37 -5.16
N ALA A 44 -7.22 0.68 -4.81
CA ALA A 44 -8.48 0.55 -4.09
C ALA A 44 -9.52 -0.20 -4.94
N SER A 45 -9.69 0.14 -6.22
CA SER A 45 -10.66 -0.54 -7.08
C SER A 45 -10.30 -2.00 -7.31
N LEU A 46 -9.01 -2.33 -7.47
CA LEU A 46 -8.53 -3.72 -7.50
C LEU A 46 -8.83 -4.46 -6.20
N SER A 47 -8.62 -3.80 -5.05
CA SER A 47 -8.93 -4.37 -3.73
C SER A 47 -10.44 -4.68 -3.60
N ILE A 48 -11.31 -3.85 -4.14
CA ILE A 48 -12.76 -4.07 -4.13
C ILE A 48 -13.14 -5.18 -5.12
N ALA A 49 -12.56 -5.18 -6.32
CA ALA A 49 -12.84 -6.16 -7.35
C ALA A 49 -12.45 -7.59 -6.92
N ILE A 50 -11.41 -7.74 -6.11
CA ILE A 50 -11.00 -9.05 -5.59
C ILE A 50 -11.80 -9.48 -4.34
N ALA A 51 -12.50 -8.57 -3.66
CA ALA A 51 -13.20 -8.86 -2.41
C ALA A 51 -14.17 -10.05 -2.48
N PRO A 52 -14.94 -10.26 -3.58
CA PRO A 52 -15.80 -11.44 -3.71
C PRO A 52 -15.05 -12.77 -3.64
N SER A 53 -13.76 -12.81 -3.96
CA SER A 53 -12.94 -14.04 -3.85
C SER A 53 -12.85 -14.57 -2.41
N ALA A 54 -13.03 -13.71 -1.40
CA ALA A 54 -13.11 -14.13 0.00
C ALA A 54 -14.33 -15.02 0.31
N SER A 55 -15.32 -15.10 -0.59
CA SER A 55 -16.41 -16.08 -0.49
C SER A 55 -16.00 -17.49 -0.94
N MET A 56 -14.95 -17.60 -1.75
CA MET A 56 -14.41 -18.87 -2.26
C MET A 56 -13.37 -19.49 -1.32
N ILE A 57 -12.89 -18.72 -0.34
CA ILE A 57 -11.89 -19.14 0.63
C ILE A 57 -12.59 -19.69 1.89
N ALA A 58 -11.97 -20.71 2.50
CA ALA A 58 -12.46 -21.28 3.75
C ALA A 58 -12.68 -20.18 4.82
N ARG A 59 -13.90 -20.11 5.34
CA ARG A 59 -14.27 -19.23 6.46
C ARG A 59 -14.23 -20.00 7.75
N VAL A 60 -13.88 -19.33 8.84
CA VAL A 60 -14.00 -19.94 10.17
C VAL A 60 -15.49 -20.01 10.52
N ALA A 61 -15.97 -21.22 10.78
CA ALA A 61 -17.38 -21.48 11.04
C ALA A 61 -17.88 -20.62 12.22
N GLY A 62 -18.99 -19.92 12.00
CA GLY A 62 -19.58 -19.02 13.00
C GLY A 62 -18.97 -17.62 13.10
N TRP A 63 -17.80 -17.36 12.49
CA TRP A 63 -17.13 -16.05 12.59
C TRP A 63 -17.43 -15.12 11.43
N GLY A 64 -17.86 -15.65 10.29
CA GLY A 64 -18.06 -14.86 9.07
C GLY A 64 -16.76 -14.33 8.44
N ILE A 65 -15.59 -14.54 9.08
CA ILE A 65 -14.29 -14.08 8.62
C ILE A 65 -13.62 -15.14 7.73
N ALA A 66 -13.10 -14.71 6.59
CA ALA A 66 -12.27 -15.53 5.71
C ALA A 66 -10.87 -15.72 6.32
N LEU A 67 -10.35 -16.96 6.28
CA LEU A 67 -9.04 -17.29 6.82
C LEU A 67 -7.92 -16.49 6.12
N PHE A 68 -8.08 -16.27 4.82
CA PHE A 68 -7.24 -15.41 4.02
C PHE A 68 -8.13 -14.46 3.20
N ASP A 69 -7.75 -13.19 3.15
CA ASP A 69 -8.50 -12.17 2.43
C ASP A 69 -7.50 -11.26 1.69
N PRO A 70 -7.45 -11.32 0.34
CA PRO A 70 -6.42 -10.66 -0.46
C PRO A 70 -6.58 -9.13 -0.56
N VAL A 71 -7.67 -8.56 -0.03
CA VAL A 71 -7.99 -7.14 -0.21
C VAL A 71 -6.87 -6.24 0.33
N SER A 72 -6.37 -6.52 1.54
CA SER A 72 -5.31 -5.73 2.19
C SER A 72 -3.96 -5.79 1.48
N LEU A 73 -3.73 -6.79 0.61
CA LEU A 73 -2.51 -6.89 -0.18
C LEU A 73 -2.33 -5.65 -1.06
N PHE A 74 -3.41 -5.17 -1.65
CA PHE A 74 -3.41 -3.98 -2.51
C PHE A 74 -3.17 -2.69 -1.72
N TRP A 75 -3.64 -2.62 -0.47
CA TRP A 75 -3.45 -1.46 0.40
C TRP A 75 -2.00 -1.36 0.90
N ILE A 76 -1.42 -2.49 1.30
CA ILE A 76 0.01 -2.54 1.66
C ILE A 76 0.87 -2.30 0.43
N ALA A 77 0.48 -2.81 -0.74
CA ALA A 77 1.15 -2.50 -1.99
C ALA A 77 1.12 -1.01 -2.31
N ALA A 78 -0.04 -0.36 -2.15
CA ALA A 78 -0.24 1.08 -2.31
C ALA A 78 0.70 1.87 -1.39
N PHE A 79 0.81 1.45 -0.14
CA PHE A 79 1.76 2.02 0.82
C PHE A 79 3.22 1.85 0.39
N LEU A 80 3.61 0.65 -0.02
CA LEU A 80 4.99 0.38 -0.44
C LEU A 80 5.40 1.16 -1.70
N ILE A 81 4.45 1.40 -2.62
CA ILE A 81 4.71 2.16 -3.86
C ILE A 81 4.74 3.67 -3.61
N GLY A 82 3.73 4.22 -2.93
CA GLY A 82 3.52 5.68 -2.86
C GLY A 82 3.48 6.25 -1.45
N GLY A 83 4.02 5.54 -0.46
CA GLY A 83 4.07 5.99 0.92
C GLY A 83 2.72 6.06 1.62
N TYR A 84 2.70 6.77 2.74
CA TYR A 84 1.55 6.77 3.63
C TYR A 84 0.29 7.36 3.00
N ARG A 85 0.42 8.38 2.14
CA ARG A 85 -0.74 9.03 1.50
C ARG A 85 -1.47 8.05 0.59
N VAL A 86 -0.73 7.41 -0.32
CA VAL A 86 -1.29 6.45 -1.27
C VAL A 86 -1.85 5.24 -0.53
N GLY A 87 -1.12 4.71 0.46
CA GLY A 87 -1.58 3.60 1.29
C GLY A 87 -2.88 3.90 2.06
N ILE A 88 -2.96 5.04 2.76
CA ILE A 88 -4.14 5.39 3.57
C ILE A 88 -5.34 5.74 2.69
N ILE A 89 -5.16 6.47 1.58
CA ILE A 89 -6.25 6.76 0.65
C ILE A 89 -6.77 5.45 0.04
N SER A 90 -5.88 4.57 -0.41
CA SER A 90 -6.26 3.28 -1.00
C SER A 90 -6.99 2.39 0.01
N MET A 91 -6.47 2.28 1.23
CA MET A 91 -7.10 1.55 2.33
C MET A 91 -8.48 2.11 2.67
N SER A 92 -8.61 3.43 2.80
CA SER A 92 -9.89 4.06 3.15
C SER A 92 -10.94 3.87 2.06
N ALA A 93 -10.58 4.13 0.80
CA ALA A 93 -11.48 3.91 -0.33
C ALA A 93 -11.85 2.43 -0.51
N GLY A 94 -10.87 1.53 -0.35
CA GLY A 94 -11.09 0.08 -0.39
C GLY A 94 -12.04 -0.37 0.72
N THR A 95 -11.81 0.07 1.96
CA THR A 95 -12.70 -0.21 3.10
C THR A 95 -14.13 0.28 2.83
N LEU A 96 -14.30 1.50 2.31
CA LEU A 96 -15.63 2.01 1.94
C LEU A 96 -16.31 1.12 0.89
N GLY A 97 -15.58 0.66 -0.12
CA GLY A 97 -16.10 -0.28 -1.11
C GLY A 97 -16.46 -1.65 -0.53
N LEU A 98 -15.72 -2.14 0.47
CA LEU A 98 -16.02 -3.41 1.13
C LEU A 98 -17.38 -3.41 1.86
N PHE A 99 -17.86 -2.26 2.34
CA PHE A 99 -19.20 -2.18 2.95
C PHE A 99 -20.32 -2.60 2.00
N LEU A 100 -20.12 -2.50 0.68
CA LEU A 100 -21.10 -2.95 -0.31
C LEU A 100 -21.22 -4.49 -0.39
N TYR A 101 -20.21 -5.21 0.13
CA TYR A 101 -20.11 -6.67 0.06
C TYR A 101 -20.21 -7.36 1.41
N ASP A 102 -20.03 -6.62 2.52
CA ASP A 102 -20.07 -7.19 3.86
C ASP A 102 -21.48 -7.10 4.47
N PRO A 103 -22.13 -8.23 4.79
CA PRO A 103 -23.49 -8.24 5.32
C PRO A 103 -23.58 -7.74 6.78
N THR A 104 -22.45 -7.67 7.50
CA THR A 104 -22.41 -7.27 8.92
C THR A 104 -21.96 -5.84 9.11
N ALA A 105 -21.36 -5.21 8.10
CA ALA A 105 -20.65 -3.92 8.15
C ALA A 105 -19.47 -3.86 9.15
N ILE A 106 -19.26 -4.87 9.99
CA ILE A 106 -18.21 -4.92 11.01
C ILE A 106 -16.90 -5.44 10.41
N GLY A 107 -16.98 -6.37 9.45
CA GLY A 107 -15.83 -6.91 8.73
C GLY A 107 -14.89 -5.82 8.18
N PRO A 108 -15.39 -4.85 7.39
CA PRO A 108 -14.59 -3.74 6.85
C PRO A 108 -13.89 -2.91 7.93
N ILE A 109 -14.56 -2.63 9.05
CA ILE A 109 -13.99 -1.87 10.18
C ILE A 109 -12.85 -2.65 10.82
N PHE A 110 -13.07 -3.95 11.05
CA PHE A 110 -12.06 -4.84 11.62
C PHE A 110 -10.85 -4.97 10.71
N LYS A 111 -11.09 -5.06 9.39
CA LYS A 111 -10.03 -5.12 8.38
C LYS A 111 -9.21 -3.83 8.34
N PHE A 112 -9.87 -2.68 8.37
CA PHE A 112 -9.21 -1.37 8.45
C PHE A 112 -8.34 -1.27 9.70
N ALA A 113 -8.89 -1.59 10.88
CA ALA A 113 -8.18 -1.56 12.15
C ALA A 113 -7.00 -2.53 12.18
N ALA A 114 -7.15 -3.71 11.58
CA ALA A 114 -6.09 -4.71 11.48
C ALA A 114 -4.95 -4.30 10.53
N THR A 115 -5.25 -3.57 9.47
CA THR A 115 -4.27 -3.18 8.44
C THR A 115 -3.55 -1.87 8.78
N LEU A 116 -4.19 -0.98 9.53
CA LEU A 116 -3.61 0.32 9.89
C LEU A 116 -2.22 0.21 10.57
N PRO A 117 -1.97 -0.69 11.56
CA PRO A 117 -0.65 -0.88 12.15
C PRO A 117 0.41 -1.32 11.13
N MET A 118 0.01 -2.13 10.15
CA MET A 118 0.85 -2.65 9.07
C MET A 118 1.34 -1.55 8.12
N ILE A 119 0.71 -0.36 8.14
CA ILE A 119 1.14 0.84 7.40
C ILE A 119 1.91 1.79 8.34
N LEU A 120 1.32 2.12 9.49
CA LEU A 120 1.84 3.19 10.36
C LEU A 120 3.18 2.84 11.02
N ILE A 121 3.40 1.58 11.38
CA ILE A 121 4.63 1.19 12.07
C ILE A 121 5.83 1.17 11.11
N PRO A 122 5.76 0.55 9.92
CA PRO A 122 6.81 0.69 8.93
C PRO A 122 7.06 2.15 8.52
N LEU A 123 6.01 2.97 8.37
CA LEU A 123 6.15 4.41 8.12
C LEU A 123 6.98 5.10 9.21
N TYR A 124 6.60 4.89 10.47
CA TYR A 124 7.33 5.45 11.61
C TYR A 124 8.79 4.97 11.63
N GLY A 125 9.03 3.70 11.30
CA GLY A 125 10.36 3.14 11.13
C GLY A 125 11.18 3.88 10.09
N VAL A 126 10.63 4.12 8.89
CA VAL A 126 11.28 4.89 7.81
C VAL A 126 11.60 6.30 8.27
N MET A 127 10.62 7.01 8.84
CA MET A 127 10.77 8.43 9.21
C MET A 127 11.78 8.66 10.35
N LYS A 128 11.95 7.70 11.27
CA LYS A 128 12.72 7.93 12.50
C LYS A 128 14.01 7.11 12.62
N LEU A 129 14.07 5.93 12.02
CA LEU A 129 15.14 4.96 12.26
C LEU A 129 16.14 4.84 11.10
N ARG A 130 15.89 5.54 9.98
CA ARG A 130 16.72 5.46 8.79
C ARG A 130 17.08 6.84 8.28
N SER A 131 18.29 6.95 7.75
CA SER A 131 18.80 8.13 7.04
C SER A 131 18.47 8.10 5.55
N GLU A 132 17.98 6.97 5.04
CA GLU A 132 17.54 6.83 3.66
C GLU A 132 16.18 7.49 3.49
N VAL A 133 16.05 8.30 2.43
CA VAL A 133 14.83 9.05 2.15
C VAL A 133 13.81 8.10 1.52
N GLY A 134 12.61 8.06 2.09
CA GLY A 134 11.45 7.39 1.49
C GLY A 134 11.43 5.87 1.57
N GLY A 135 10.67 5.26 0.66
CA GLY A 135 10.35 3.82 0.69
C GLY A 135 11.51 2.88 0.41
N GLU A 136 12.67 3.39 -0.02
CA GLU A 136 13.84 2.57 -0.32
C GLU A 136 14.38 1.87 0.93
N ALA A 137 14.24 2.49 2.10
CA ALA A 137 14.54 1.86 3.37
C ALA A 137 13.79 0.53 3.59
N LEU A 138 12.55 0.44 3.09
CA LEU A 138 11.71 -0.77 3.19
C LEU A 138 12.12 -1.86 2.21
N SER A 139 12.95 -1.56 1.20
CA SER A 139 13.49 -2.59 0.30
C SER A 139 14.47 -3.55 0.98
N LYS A 140 14.97 -3.20 2.17
CA LYS A 140 15.88 -4.02 2.96
C LYS A 140 15.09 -5.08 3.73
N PRO A 141 15.25 -6.38 3.42
CA PRO A 141 14.41 -7.43 3.98
C PRO A 141 14.40 -7.44 5.50
N LYS A 142 15.58 -7.36 6.14
CA LYS A 142 15.71 -7.38 7.60
C LYS A 142 14.98 -6.22 8.28
N PHE A 143 15.01 -5.03 7.67
CA PHE A 143 14.35 -3.86 8.23
C PHE A 143 12.84 -3.98 8.07
N TYR A 144 12.38 -4.32 6.86
CA TYR A 144 10.97 -4.55 6.58
C TYR A 144 10.38 -5.63 7.49
N THR A 145 10.99 -6.82 7.56
CA THR A 145 10.54 -7.91 8.42
C THR A 145 10.47 -7.50 9.89
N SER A 146 11.44 -6.71 10.38
CA SER A 146 11.42 -6.22 11.76
C SER A 146 10.25 -5.27 12.02
N MET A 147 10.00 -4.33 11.11
CA MET A 147 8.86 -3.39 11.23
C MET A 147 7.52 -4.10 11.08
N MET A 148 7.40 -5.05 10.15
CA MET A 148 6.18 -5.85 9.98
C MET A 148 5.93 -6.78 11.16
N GLY A 149 6.99 -7.33 11.78
CA GLY A 149 6.89 -8.10 13.01
C GLY A 149 6.35 -7.27 14.18
N LEU A 150 6.84 -6.04 14.33
CA LEU A 150 6.31 -5.10 15.32
C LEU A 150 4.85 -4.70 15.00
N ALA A 151 4.55 -4.46 13.72
CA ALA A 151 3.20 -4.15 13.26
C ALA A 151 2.20 -5.27 13.54
N PHE A 152 2.63 -6.51 13.37
CA PHE A 152 1.85 -7.70 13.72
C PHE A 152 1.53 -7.77 15.22
N ILE A 153 2.50 -7.48 16.09
CA ILE A 153 2.26 -7.44 17.54
C ILE A 153 1.19 -6.38 17.88
N VAL A 154 1.32 -5.18 17.30
CA VAL A 154 0.34 -4.10 17.54
C VAL A 154 -1.03 -4.44 16.95
N ARG A 155 -1.08 -5.08 15.78
CA ARG A 155 -2.32 -5.61 15.20
C ARG A 155 -2.99 -6.57 16.18
N LEU A 156 -2.28 -7.55 16.74
CA LEU A 156 -2.85 -8.46 17.73
C LEU A 156 -3.35 -7.73 18.98
N ALA A 157 -2.58 -6.75 19.47
CA ALA A 157 -2.95 -5.95 20.64
C ALA A 157 -4.23 -5.12 20.42
N ILE A 158 -4.54 -4.72 19.19
CA ILE A 158 -5.79 -4.02 18.83
C ILE A 158 -6.92 -5.02 18.57
N MET A 159 -6.64 -6.05 17.79
CA MET A 159 -7.67 -6.98 17.31
C MET A 159 -8.21 -7.87 18.42
N LEU A 160 -7.41 -8.25 19.42
CA LEU A 160 -7.89 -9.05 20.55
C LEU A 160 -8.97 -8.30 21.35
N PRO A 161 -8.74 -7.08 21.90
CA PRO A 161 -9.78 -6.31 22.57
C PRO A 161 -11.00 -6.07 21.70
N PHE A 162 -10.83 -5.75 20.41
CA PHE A 162 -11.96 -5.49 19.51
C PHE A 162 -12.83 -6.72 19.32
N ASN A 163 -12.22 -7.90 19.14
CA ASN A 163 -12.97 -9.15 19.02
C ASN A 163 -13.64 -9.53 20.34
N PHE A 164 -12.96 -9.39 21.47
CA PHE A 164 -13.58 -9.65 22.78
C PHE A 164 -14.77 -8.73 23.05
N LEU A 165 -14.63 -7.44 22.75
CA LEU A 165 -15.72 -6.48 22.87
C LEU A 165 -16.89 -6.88 21.97
N TYR A 166 -16.63 -7.15 20.69
CA TYR A 166 -17.68 -7.56 19.75
C TYR A 166 -18.42 -8.82 20.19
N TRP A 167 -17.70 -9.88 20.53
CA TRP A 167 -18.31 -11.16 20.93
C TRP A 167 -19.03 -11.07 22.28
N SER A 168 -18.57 -10.22 23.21
CA SER A 168 -19.25 -9.98 24.49
C SER A 168 -20.64 -9.35 24.32
N LEU A 169 -20.89 -8.65 23.20
CA LEU A 169 -22.20 -8.07 22.89
C LEU A 169 -23.17 -9.12 22.32
N LEU A 170 -22.66 -10.21 21.75
CA LEU A 170 -23.46 -11.23 21.08
C LEU A 170 -23.75 -12.44 21.98
N MET A 171 -22.81 -12.78 22.87
CA MET A 171 -22.93 -13.93 23.75
C MET A 171 -22.16 -13.73 25.06
N PRO A 172 -22.59 -14.37 26.17
CA PRO A 172 -21.80 -14.42 27.39
C PRO A 172 -20.43 -15.08 27.15
N ILE A 173 -19.37 -14.48 27.70
CA ILE A 173 -18.01 -15.03 27.60
C ILE A 173 -17.73 -15.87 28.83
N ASP A 174 -17.82 -17.19 28.67
CA ASP A 174 -17.30 -18.15 29.65
C ASP A 174 -15.84 -18.51 29.35
N GLY A 175 -15.25 -19.40 30.15
CA GLY A 175 -13.85 -19.81 29.99
C GLY A 175 -13.56 -20.50 28.64
N ALA A 176 -14.52 -21.26 28.11
CA ALA A 176 -14.34 -21.96 26.84
C ALA A 176 -14.43 -20.98 25.65
N ALA A 177 -15.42 -20.08 25.66
CA ALA A 177 -15.56 -19.01 24.69
C ALA A 177 -14.35 -18.08 24.70
N PHE A 178 -13.81 -17.75 25.87
CA PHE A 178 -12.61 -16.93 26.00
C PHE A 178 -11.42 -17.54 25.26
N VAL A 179 -11.11 -18.81 25.54
CA VAL A 179 -10.00 -19.53 24.90
C VAL A 179 -10.23 -19.67 23.40
N TYR A 180 -11.46 -19.97 22.99
CA TYR A 180 -11.82 -20.08 21.58
C TYR A 180 -11.59 -18.77 20.81
N ILE A 181 -12.09 -17.64 21.33
CA ILE A 181 -11.89 -16.31 20.74
C ILE A 181 -10.40 -16.00 20.63
N LEU A 182 -9.64 -16.24 21.69
CA LEU A 182 -8.21 -16.00 21.73
C LEU A 182 -7.48 -16.77 20.61
N LEU A 183 -7.75 -18.07 20.48
CA LEU A 183 -7.11 -18.94 19.48
C LEU A 183 -7.48 -18.56 18.06
N VAL A 184 -8.75 -18.30 17.78
CA VAL A 184 -9.21 -17.95 16.43
C VAL A 184 -8.65 -16.61 15.99
N VAL A 185 -8.74 -15.58 16.85
CA VAL A 185 -8.23 -14.23 16.53
C VAL A 185 -6.73 -14.25 16.28
N GLN A 186 -5.96 -14.96 17.12
CA GLN A 186 -4.53 -15.11 16.92
C GLN A 186 -4.23 -15.83 15.60
N SER A 187 -4.91 -16.94 15.32
CA SER A 187 -4.66 -17.74 14.12
C SER A 187 -4.94 -16.95 12.83
N ILE A 188 -6.13 -16.34 12.73
CA ILE A 188 -6.52 -15.58 11.53
C ILE A 188 -5.60 -14.38 11.32
N ASN A 189 -5.35 -13.57 12.37
CA ASN A 189 -4.52 -12.38 12.22
C ASN A 189 -3.06 -12.73 11.92
N SER A 190 -2.56 -13.88 12.39
CA SER A 190 -1.21 -14.34 12.05
C SER A 190 -1.09 -14.68 10.56
N VAL A 191 -2.01 -15.49 10.03
CA VAL A 191 -2.01 -15.89 8.62
C VAL A 191 -2.17 -14.67 7.72
N GLN A 192 -3.12 -13.78 8.05
CA GLN A 192 -3.36 -12.57 7.28
C GLN A 192 -2.15 -11.62 7.35
N SER A 193 -1.55 -11.38 8.52
CA SER A 193 -0.38 -10.51 8.62
C SER A 193 0.83 -11.03 7.86
N LEU A 194 1.05 -12.35 7.85
CA LEU A 194 2.10 -12.94 7.03
C LEU A 194 1.85 -12.70 5.54
N GLY A 195 0.63 -12.92 5.07
CA GLY A 195 0.24 -12.63 3.70
C GLY A 195 0.42 -11.16 3.33
N ASP A 196 -0.12 -10.26 4.17
CA ASP A 196 -0.08 -8.80 4.01
C ASP A 196 1.35 -8.26 3.99
N ALA A 197 2.28 -8.91 4.70
CA ALA A 197 3.69 -8.52 4.68
C ALA A 197 4.45 -9.13 3.50
N ILE A 198 4.34 -10.44 3.30
CA ILE A 198 5.22 -11.17 2.38
C ILE A 198 4.82 -10.91 0.93
N VAL A 199 3.52 -11.01 0.61
CA VAL A 199 3.08 -10.98 -0.80
C VAL A 199 3.35 -9.61 -1.44
N PRO A 200 2.97 -8.47 -0.84
CA PRO A 200 3.24 -7.16 -1.46
C PRO A 200 4.74 -6.87 -1.56
N TYR A 201 5.52 -7.27 -0.55
CA TYR A 201 6.98 -7.11 -0.56
C TYR A 201 7.63 -7.86 -1.72
N LEU A 202 7.26 -9.15 -1.91
CA LEU A 202 7.78 -10.00 -2.98
C LEU A 202 7.35 -9.54 -4.37
N ILE A 203 6.19 -8.88 -4.47
CA ILE A 203 5.73 -8.31 -5.74
C ILE A 203 6.47 -7.01 -6.02
N ILE A 204 6.64 -6.10 -5.05
CA ILE A 204 7.04 -4.72 -5.34
C ILE A 204 8.55 -4.53 -5.49
N HIS A 205 9.34 -5.10 -4.58
CA HIS A 205 10.79 -4.84 -4.57
C HIS A 205 11.55 -5.72 -5.58
N PRO A 206 11.32 -7.04 -5.67
CA PRO A 206 12.02 -7.89 -6.64
C PRO A 206 11.69 -7.58 -8.10
N THR A 207 10.45 -7.21 -8.43
CA THR A 207 10.05 -6.92 -9.82
C THR A 207 10.49 -5.54 -10.30
N GLY A 208 11.01 -4.69 -9.40
CA GLY A 208 11.40 -3.33 -9.71
C GLY A 208 10.24 -2.35 -9.84
N ILE A 209 9.00 -2.72 -9.51
CA ILE A 209 7.85 -1.78 -9.48
C ILE A 209 8.18 -0.55 -8.64
N PHE A 210 8.81 -0.73 -7.47
CA PHE A 210 9.25 0.39 -6.63
C PHE A 210 10.20 1.37 -7.35
N LYS A 211 11.11 0.86 -8.18
CA LYS A 211 12.09 1.70 -8.89
C LYS A 211 11.45 2.54 -10.00
N HIS A 212 10.34 2.08 -10.57
CA HIS A 212 9.67 2.76 -11.68
C HIS A 212 8.52 3.67 -11.20
N PHE A 213 7.86 3.30 -10.09
CA PHE A 213 6.66 3.97 -9.59
C PHE A 213 6.78 4.48 -8.15
N GLY A 214 7.98 4.46 -7.57
CA GLY A 214 8.22 4.97 -6.22
C GLY A 214 7.85 6.46 -6.14
N MET A 215 6.82 6.79 -5.35
CA MET A 215 6.31 8.17 -5.17
C MET A 215 6.41 8.60 -3.69
N TRP A 216 7.52 8.23 -3.04
CA TRP A 216 7.74 8.44 -1.60
C TRP A 216 8.33 9.80 -1.27
#